data_AF-A0AAJ3V950-F1
#
_entry.id   AF-A0AAJ3V950-F1
#
_cell.length_a   1.000
_cell.length_b   1.000
_cell.length_c   1.000
_cell.angle_alpha   90.00
_cell.angle_beta   90.00
_cell.angle_gamma   90.00
#
_symmetry.space_group_name_H-M   'P 1'
#
loop_
_entity.id
_entity.type
_entity.pdbx_description
1 polymer ?
#
loop_
_entity_poly.entity_id
_entity_poly.type
_entity_poly.pdbx_seq_one_letter_code
_entity_poly.pdbx_strand_id
1 'polypeptide(L)'
;MFSLASCEEKEPDLTKKEMDTRLLGTWKQINSNNSENKKLIFMSNGDIIGYDWKMGGKKRVFYTENNCHLFVFVKGLGIKLSNWTYEHYYEIDGNKLTLWPSLYKNSSYRYIYQKEK
;
A
#
# COMPACT_ATOMS: atom_id res chain seq x y z
N MET A 1 19.72 20.31 -27.15
CA MET A 1 18.31 20.12 -26.75
C MET A 1 18.31 18.99 -25.73
N PHE A 2 18.29 19.30 -24.43
CA PHE A 2 18.29 18.28 -23.38
C PHE A 2 16.85 17.86 -23.12
N SER A 3 16.42 16.74 -23.69
CA SER A 3 15.17 16.10 -23.28
C SER A 3 15.38 15.52 -21.89
N LEU A 4 14.82 16.19 -20.87
CA LEU A 4 14.58 15.57 -19.58
C LEU A 4 13.54 14.47 -19.80
N ALA A 5 14.00 13.26 -20.11
CA ALA A 5 13.16 12.09 -20.01
C ALA A 5 12.81 11.96 -18.51
N SER A 6 11.66 12.51 -18.12
CA SER A 6 11.03 12.21 -16.85
C SER A 6 10.93 10.70 -16.79
N CYS A 7 11.78 10.04 -15.98
CA CYS A 7 11.69 8.62 -15.74
C CYS A 7 10.37 8.36 -15.02
N GLU A 8 9.32 8.08 -15.80
CA GLU A 8 8.07 7.59 -15.23
C GLU A 8 8.35 6.25 -14.56
N GLU A 9 8.01 6.16 -13.29
CA GLU A 9 8.12 4.92 -12.53
C GLU A 9 7.30 3.84 -13.23
N LYS A 10 7.91 2.71 -13.59
CA LYS A 10 7.23 1.62 -14.29
C LYS A 10 6.45 0.77 -13.31
N GLU A 11 5.33 0.23 -13.77
CA GLU A 11 4.57 -0.77 -13.00
C GLU A 11 5.49 -1.97 -12.67
N PRO A 12 5.52 -2.42 -11.41
CA PRO A 12 6.40 -3.51 -10.99
C PRO A 12 5.97 -4.84 -11.64
N ASP A 13 6.96 -5.65 -12.02
CA ASP A 13 6.74 -7.03 -12.40
C ASP A 13 6.56 -7.88 -11.12
N LEU A 14 5.30 -8.08 -10.73
CA LEU A 14 4.95 -8.77 -9.49
C LEU A 14 5.45 -10.22 -9.44
N THR A 15 5.74 -10.85 -10.58
CA THR A 15 6.28 -12.22 -10.63
C THR A 15 7.70 -12.31 -10.07
N LYS A 16 8.39 -11.18 -9.96
CA LYS A 16 9.76 -11.05 -9.43
C LYS A 16 9.81 -10.41 -8.05
N LYS A 17 8.65 -10.14 -7.44
CA LYS A 17 8.55 -9.49 -6.14
C LYS A 17 7.99 -10.47 -5.11
N GLU A 18 8.38 -10.28 -3.84
CA GLU A 18 7.80 -11.03 -2.75
C GLU A 18 6.38 -10.52 -2.46
N MET A 19 5.54 -11.41 -1.94
CA MET A 19 4.21 -11.07 -1.47
C MET A 19 3.97 -11.81 -0.16
N ASP A 20 3.99 -11.09 0.95
CA ASP A 20 3.64 -11.67 2.24
C ASP A 20 2.17 -12.06 2.25
N THR A 21 1.90 -13.36 2.15
CA THR A 21 0.55 -13.92 2.10
C THR A 21 -0.25 -13.67 3.38
N ARG A 22 0.39 -13.31 4.50
CA ARG A 22 -0.30 -12.97 5.75
C ARG A 22 -1.16 -11.71 5.60
N LEU A 23 -0.78 -10.80 4.70
CA LEU A 23 -1.54 -9.60 4.37
C LEU A 23 -2.84 -9.90 3.62
N LEU A 24 -2.96 -11.07 2.96
CA LEU A 24 -4.15 -11.39 2.15
C LEU A 24 -5.43 -11.34 2.98
N GLY A 25 -6.48 -10.79 2.37
CA GLY A 25 -7.80 -10.63 2.94
C GLY A 25 -8.19 -9.17 3.20
N THR A 26 -9.29 -9.01 3.93
CA THR A 26 -9.90 -7.72 4.21
C THR A 26 -9.53 -7.22 5.60
N TRP A 27 -9.08 -5.98 5.69
CA TRP A 27 -8.65 -5.33 6.91
C TRP A 27 -9.46 -4.05 7.13
N LYS A 28 -10.17 -3.96 8.25
CA LYS A 28 -10.98 -2.80 8.61
C LYS A 28 -10.19 -1.86 9.52
N GLN A 29 -10.05 -0.59 9.16
CA GLN A 29 -9.35 0.38 9.98
C GLN A 29 -10.11 0.65 11.29
N ILE A 30 -9.40 0.60 12.43
CA ILE A 30 -10.00 0.75 13.77
C ILE A 30 -9.55 2.01 14.51
N ASN A 31 -8.51 2.69 14.05
CA ASN A 31 -7.99 3.91 14.67
C ASN A 31 -8.29 5.18 13.85
N SER A 32 -9.40 5.20 13.12
CA SER A 32 -9.87 6.38 12.38
C SER A 32 -10.99 7.07 13.14
N ASN A 33 -10.90 8.40 13.27
CA ASN A 33 -11.97 9.22 13.84
C ASN A 33 -13.13 9.47 12.86
N ASN A 34 -12.95 9.11 11.59
CA ASN A 34 -14.01 9.19 10.58
C ASN A 34 -14.82 7.90 10.61
N SER A 35 -16.15 8.02 10.70
CA SER A 35 -17.11 6.90 10.74
C SER A 35 -17.15 6.05 9.47
N GLU A 36 -16.43 6.47 8.42
CA GLU A 36 -16.22 5.66 7.23
C GLU A 36 -15.34 4.47 7.59
N ASN A 37 -15.95 3.28 7.59
CA ASN A 37 -15.27 2.00 7.73
C ASN A 37 -14.26 1.80 6.58
N LYS A 38 -13.10 2.45 6.65
CA LYS A 38 -12.04 2.32 5.65
C LYS A 38 -11.52 0.89 5.69
N LYS A 39 -11.71 0.18 4.59
CA LYS A 39 -11.22 -1.17 4.40
C LYS A 39 -9.98 -1.14 3.53
N LEU A 40 -9.05 -2.04 3.79
CA LEU A 40 -7.90 -2.33 2.95
C LEU A 40 -8.00 -3.81 2.57
N ILE A 41 -8.07 -4.11 1.27
CA ILE A 41 -8.21 -5.50 0.79
C ILE A 41 -6.96 -5.84 0.00
N PHE A 42 -6.22 -6.86 0.44
CA PHE A 42 -5.08 -7.40 -0.29
C PHE A 42 -5.49 -8.68 -0.99
N MET A 43 -5.35 -8.69 -2.31
CA MET A 43 -5.75 -9.81 -3.16
C MET A 43 -4.54 -10.65 -3.57
N SER A 44 -4.74 -11.95 -3.81
CA SER A 44 -3.66 -12.89 -4.16
C SER A 44 -3.01 -12.64 -5.51
N ASN A 45 -3.66 -11.86 -6.37
CA ASN A 45 -3.11 -11.38 -7.65
C ASN A 45 -2.24 -10.11 -7.49
N GLY A 46 -2.09 -9.61 -6.27
CA GLY A 46 -1.33 -8.39 -5.96
C GLY A 46 -2.13 -7.10 -6.04
N ASP A 47 -3.43 -7.13 -6.34
CA ASP A 47 -4.27 -5.93 -6.28
C ASP A 47 -4.51 -5.49 -4.83
N ILE A 48 -4.64 -4.17 -4.63
CA ILE A 48 -5.00 -3.57 -3.34
C ILE A 48 -6.16 -2.57 -3.48
N ILE A 49 -7.22 -2.77 -2.68
CA ILE A 49 -8.44 -1.94 -2.71
C ILE A 49 -8.56 -1.13 -1.41
N GLY A 50 -9.08 0.10 -1.51
CA GLY A 50 -9.41 0.95 -0.35
C GLY A 50 -8.26 1.80 0.20
N TYR A 51 -7.12 1.80 -0.51
CA TYR A 51 -5.98 2.69 -0.30
C TYR A 51 -6.26 4.16 -0.74
N ASP A 52 -7.44 4.68 -0.42
CA ASP A 52 -7.99 5.92 -0.99
C ASP A 52 -7.50 7.19 -0.32
N TRP A 53 -6.68 7.07 0.72
CA TRP A 53 -6.03 8.21 1.37
C TRP A 53 -4.80 8.73 0.60
N LYS A 54 -4.42 8.11 -0.52
CA LYS A 54 -3.36 8.60 -1.42
C LYS A 54 -3.93 8.97 -2.78
N MET A 55 -3.42 10.07 -3.33
CA MET A 55 -3.76 10.55 -4.67
C MET A 55 -3.20 9.62 -5.75
N GLY A 56 -3.90 9.49 -6.86
CA GLY A 56 -3.45 8.70 -8.02
C GLY A 56 -4.60 8.03 -8.74
N GLY A 57 -4.28 7.10 -9.65
CA GLY A 57 -5.28 6.33 -10.36
C GLY A 57 -5.91 5.23 -9.49
N LYS A 58 -6.93 4.58 -10.07
CA LYS A 58 -7.68 3.52 -9.40
C LYS A 58 -6.94 2.17 -9.39
N LYS A 59 -6.04 1.93 -10.34
CA LYS A 59 -5.24 0.70 -10.37
C LYS A 59 -4.11 0.83 -9.35
N ARG A 60 -4.10 -0.10 -8.39
CA ARG A 60 -3.09 -0.17 -7.34
C ARG A 60 -2.69 -1.61 -7.14
N VAL A 61 -1.39 -1.85 -7.05
CA VAL A 61 -0.84 -3.16 -6.74
C VAL A 61 0.10 -3.05 -5.56
N PHE A 62 0.26 -4.16 -4.82
CA PHE A 62 1.17 -4.23 -3.70
C PHE A 62 2.19 -5.34 -3.88
N TYR A 63 3.33 -5.14 -3.25
CA TYR A 63 4.34 -6.16 -3.02
C TYR A 63 5.05 -5.87 -1.72
N THR A 64 5.83 -6.83 -1.24
CA THR A 64 6.56 -6.69 0.01
C THR A 64 8.02 -7.01 -0.17
N GLU A 65 8.83 -6.58 0.79
CA GLU A 65 10.22 -7.02 0.95
C GLU A 65 10.49 -7.23 2.45
N ASN A 66 11.38 -8.17 2.77
CA ASN A 66 11.90 -8.40 4.12
C ASN A 66 10.83 -8.68 5.20
N ASN A 67 9.65 -9.20 4.82
CA ASN A 67 8.53 -9.54 5.71
C ASN A 67 8.00 -8.39 6.61
N CYS A 68 8.35 -7.15 6.32
CA CYS A 68 7.92 -5.98 7.09
C CYS A 68 7.84 -4.69 6.28
N HIS A 69 8.26 -4.69 5.02
CA HIS A 69 8.24 -3.52 4.14
C HIS A 69 7.19 -3.76 3.05
N LEU A 70 6.21 -2.85 2.97
CA LEU A 70 5.08 -2.88 2.05
C LEU A 70 5.23 -1.74 1.05
N PHE A 71 5.17 -2.08 -0.23
CA PHE A 71 5.12 -1.13 -1.32
C PHE A 71 3.73 -1.17 -1.94
N VAL A 72 3.15 0.01 -2.17
CA VAL A 72 1.89 0.18 -2.88
C VAL A 72 2.14 1.04 -4.11
N PHE A 73 2.23 0.39 -5.27
CA PHE A 73 2.32 1.08 -6.55
C PHE A 73 0.92 1.55 -6.97
N VAL A 74 0.82 2.82 -7.32
CA VAL A 74 -0.39 3.46 -7.83
C VAL A 74 -0.11 3.91 -9.25
N LYS A 75 -0.86 3.34 -10.20
CA LYS A 75 -0.79 3.77 -11.59
C LYS A 75 -1.38 5.16 -11.72
N GLY A 76 -0.61 6.08 -12.26
CA GLY A 76 -1.01 7.43 -12.60
C GLY A 76 -2.11 7.49 -13.66
N LEU A 77 -2.76 8.65 -13.78
CA LEU A 77 -3.76 8.93 -14.82
C LEU A 77 -3.16 9.65 -16.03
N GLY A 78 -1.90 9.37 -16.36
CA GLY A 78 -1.14 10.01 -17.43
C GLY A 78 -0.55 11.37 -17.00
N ILE A 79 -0.47 12.31 -17.95
CA ILE A 79 0.30 13.58 -17.83
C ILE A 79 -0.05 14.41 -16.58
N LYS A 80 -1.26 14.27 -16.01
CA LYS A 80 -1.67 15.02 -14.81
C LYS A 80 -1.25 14.39 -13.48
N LEU A 81 -1.03 13.08 -13.44
CA LEU A 81 -0.68 12.34 -12.23
C LEU A 81 0.25 11.20 -12.63
N SER A 82 1.55 11.35 -12.31
CA SER A 82 2.56 10.31 -12.51
C SER A 82 2.24 9.04 -11.71
N ASN A 83 2.90 7.94 -12.08
CA ASN A 83 2.94 6.75 -11.25
C ASN A 83 3.68 7.07 -9.93
N TRP A 84 3.27 6.41 -8.84
CA TRP A 84 3.89 6.55 -7.53
C TRP A 84 3.92 5.20 -6.82
N THR A 85 5.06 4.87 -6.23
CA THR A 85 5.13 3.85 -5.17
C THR A 85 5.13 4.51 -3.80
N TYR A 86 4.19 4.08 -2.95
CA TYR A 86 4.15 4.44 -1.55
C TYR A 86 4.73 3.33 -0.70
N GLU A 87 5.62 3.70 0.20
CA GLU A 87 6.26 2.79 1.15
C GLU A 87 5.59 2.86 2.51
N HIS A 88 5.38 1.70 3.11
CA HIS A 88 4.95 1.52 4.49
C HIS A 88 5.72 0.39 5.12
N TYR A 89 5.87 0.45 6.43
CA TYR A 89 6.30 -0.68 7.23
C TYR A 89 5.11 -1.25 7.96
N TYR A 90 5.14 -2.55 8.21
CA TYR A 90 4.02 -3.24 8.82
C TYR A 90 4.42 -4.29 9.84
N GLU A 91 3.48 -4.55 10.74
CA GLU A 91 3.53 -5.65 11.71
C GLU A 91 2.14 -6.30 11.75
N ILE A 92 2.14 -7.63 11.72
CA ILE A 92 0.94 -8.46 11.87
C ILE A 92 1.05 -9.19 13.20
N ASP A 93 0.09 -8.94 14.08
CA ASP A 93 -0.06 -9.59 15.38
C ASP A 93 -1.45 -10.23 15.45
N GLY A 94 -1.52 -11.52 15.11
CA GLY A 94 -2.77 -12.24 14.90
C GLY A 94 -3.64 -11.59 13.83
N ASN A 95 -4.79 -11.05 14.24
CA ASN A 95 -5.74 -10.37 13.36
C ASN A 95 -5.57 -8.84 13.34
N LYS A 96 -4.46 -8.32 13.87
CA LYS A 96 -4.16 -6.88 13.89
C LYS A 96 -3.04 -6.57 12.90
N LEU A 97 -3.31 -5.68 11.96
CA LEU A 97 -2.31 -5.11 11.05
C LEU A 97 -2.03 -3.67 11.48
N THR A 98 -0.76 -3.35 11.71
CA THR A 98 -0.33 -1.96 11.94
C THR A 98 0.54 -1.54 10.76
N LEU A 99 0.24 -0.40 10.14
CA LEU A 99 1.04 0.23 9.08
C LEU A 99 1.60 1.56 9.58
N TRP A 100 2.82 1.90 9.19
CA TRP A 100 3.43 3.21 9.48
C TRP A 100 4.39 3.64 8.35
N PRO A 101 4.66 4.95 8.16
CA PRO A 101 5.26 5.46 6.93
C PRO A 101 6.79 5.37 6.86
N SER A 102 7.49 4.88 7.88
CA SER A 102 8.97 4.87 7.90
C SER A 102 9.53 3.69 8.69
N LEU A 103 10.81 3.37 8.52
CA LEU A 103 11.47 2.26 9.24
C LEU A 103 11.37 2.44 10.78
N TYR A 104 11.29 3.68 11.25
CA TYR A 104 11.24 4.00 12.67
C TYR A 104 9.80 3.93 13.20
N LYS A 105 9.53 2.89 13.98
CA LYS A 105 8.22 2.58 14.62
C LYS A 105 7.66 3.71 15.53
N ASN A 106 8.46 4.72 15.87
CA ASN A 106 8.11 5.83 16.76
C ASN A 106 7.26 6.94 16.12
N SER A 107 6.78 6.76 14.89
CA SER A 107 5.85 7.72 14.29
C SER A 107 4.49 7.65 15.01
N SER A 108 4.02 8.78 15.53
CA SER A 108 2.63 8.93 16.00
C SER A 108 1.60 8.64 14.90
N TYR A 109 2.02 8.66 13.63
CA TYR A 109 1.20 8.35 12.47
C TYR A 109 1.29 6.85 12.15
N ARG A 110 0.30 6.11 12.64
CA ARG A 110 0.09 4.69 12.32
C ARG A 110 -1.35 4.45 11.91
N TYR A 111 -1.54 3.50 11.01
CA TYR A 111 -2.86 2.99 10.65
C TYR A 111 -3.00 1.61 11.26
N ILE A 112 -4.06 1.40 12.03
CA ILE A 112 -4.33 0.12 12.70
C ILE A 112 -5.58 -0.46 12.08
N TYR A 113 -5.48 -1.71 11.64
CA TYR A 113 -6.57 -2.45 11.04
C TYR A 113 -6.79 -3.77 11.77
N GLN A 114 -8.05 -4.22 11.73
CA GLN A 114 -8.52 -5.49 12.22
C GLN A 114 -8.91 -6.37 11.03
N LYS A 115 -8.39 -7.60 10.96
CA LYS A 115 -8.76 -8.57 9.93
C LYS A 115 -10.24 -8.94 10.08
N GLU A 116 -10.98 -8.86 8.98
CA GLU A 116 -12.35 -9.38 8.91
C GLU A 116 -12.30 -10.92 8.89
N LYS A 117 -13.30 -11.55 9.51
CA LYS A 117 -13.44 -13.01 9.57
C LYS A 117 -13.88 -13.58 8.24
#